data_AF-S4RRR1-F1
#
_entry.id   AF-S4RRR1-F1
#
_cell.length_a   1.000
_cell.length_b   1.000
_cell.length_c   1.000
_cell.angle_alpha   90.00
_cell.angle_beta   90.00
_cell.angle_gamma   90.00
#
_symmetry.space_group_name_H-M   'P 1'
#
loop_
_entity.id
_entity.type
_entity.pdbx_description
1 polymer ?
#
loop_
_entity_poly.entity_id
_entity_poly.type
_entity_poly.pdbx_seq_one_letter_code
_entity_poly.pdbx_strand_id
1 'polypeptide(L)'
;QDVIGNVQDMDFFLWPRKDIEKVVCLLFSRWKGSDDPYKLIQAEFEFDYQDYEQQLVRLLGQKDKAGLVVNNDTESMFLFVRRHGLPSQKGMTTSVFKLCSICLYLPQDQLTHWGVGSVDDHLKPYLPD
;
A
#
# COMPACT_ATOMS: atom_id res chain seq x y z
N GLN A 1 6.88 -23.06 10.42
CA GLN A 1 6.54 -21.75 11.02
C GLN A 1 6.54 -20.77 9.88
N ASP A 2 5.37 -20.22 9.53
CA ASP A 2 5.27 -19.19 8.52
C ASP A 2 6.01 -17.95 9.03
N VAL A 3 6.96 -17.46 8.22
CA VAL A 3 7.64 -16.21 8.51
C VAL A 3 6.63 -15.12 8.19
N ILE A 4 5.92 -14.67 9.22
CA ILE A 4 5.19 -13.40 9.15
C ILE A 4 6.26 -12.36 8.83
N GLY A 5 6.15 -11.73 7.66
CA GLY A 5 7.09 -10.72 7.19
C GLY A 5 7.33 -9.70 8.31
N ASN A 6 8.58 -9.28 8.46
CA ASN A 6 8.94 -8.24 9.42
C ASN A 6 8.33 -6.91 8.95
N VAL A 7 7.07 -6.67 9.32
CA VAL A 7 6.38 -5.42 9.02
C VAL A 7 6.96 -4.38 9.98
N GLN A 8 7.90 -3.58 9.48
CA GLN A 8 8.22 -2.33 10.17
C GLN A 8 6.96 -1.45 10.14
N ASP A 9 6.68 -0.76 11.24
CA ASP A 9 5.59 0.21 11.29
C ASP A 9 5.75 1.19 10.11
N MET A 10 4.83 1.13 9.14
CA MET A 10 4.77 2.08 8.05
C MET A 10 4.36 3.43 8.64
N ASP A 11 5.31 4.33 8.86
CA ASP A 11 5.02 5.68 9.35
C ASP A 11 4.70 6.64 8.20
N PHE A 12 3.61 6.32 7.47
CA PHE A 12 3.21 7.07 6.28
C PHE A 12 1.81 7.66 6.41
N PHE A 13 1.69 8.97 6.29
CA PHE A 13 0.40 9.67 6.24
C PHE A 13 -0.13 9.71 4.82
N LEU A 14 -1.35 9.20 4.62
CA LEU A 14 -2.06 9.22 3.33
C LEU A 14 -2.88 10.49 3.14
N TRP A 15 -3.39 11.06 4.23
CA TRP A 15 -4.24 12.24 4.16
C TRP A 15 -4.07 13.14 5.39
N PRO A 16 -4.05 14.47 5.21
CA PRO A 16 -4.10 15.18 3.92
C PRO A 16 -2.73 15.23 3.22
N ARG A 17 -2.66 14.80 1.96
CA ARG A 17 -1.47 14.87 1.09
C ARG A 17 -1.95 15.11 -0.34
N LYS A 18 -1.31 15.97 -1.11
CA LYS A 18 -1.67 16.24 -2.53
C LYS A 18 -0.53 15.97 -3.49
N ASP A 19 0.61 15.61 -2.93
CA ASP A 19 1.88 15.30 -3.58
C ASP A 19 2.02 13.80 -3.90
N ILE A 20 0.99 13.01 -3.59
CA ILE A 20 0.94 11.60 -3.94
C ILE A 20 0.03 11.45 -5.16
N GLU A 21 0.55 10.86 -6.23
CA GLU A 21 -0.23 10.52 -7.42
C GLU A 21 -0.99 9.19 -7.22
N LYS A 22 -0.25 8.14 -6.85
CA LYS A 22 -0.77 6.81 -6.57
C LYS A 22 0.17 6.02 -5.65
N VAL A 23 -0.34 4.94 -5.07
CA VAL A 23 0.46 3.93 -4.38
C VAL A 23 0.62 2.73 -5.30
N VAL A 24 1.85 2.28 -5.51
CA VAL A 24 2.16 1.10 -6.33
C VAL A 24 2.87 0.06 -5.46
N CYS A 25 2.48 -1.20 -5.59
CA CYS A 25 3.14 -2.33 -4.95
C CYS A 25 3.69 -3.29 -6.00
N LEU A 26 5.01 -3.49 -5.99
CA LEU A 26 5.68 -4.48 -6.83
C LEU A 26 5.98 -5.72 -5.99
N LEU A 27 5.47 -6.87 -6.42
CA LEU A 27 5.70 -8.13 -5.73
C LEU A 27 6.70 -8.97 -6.50
N PHE A 28 7.81 -9.31 -5.84
CA PHE A 28 8.85 -10.15 -6.43
C PHE A 28 8.89 -11.51 -5.74
N SER A 29 9.09 -12.57 -6.51
CA SER A 29 9.20 -13.93 -5.98
C SER A 29 10.24 -14.76 -6.73
N ARG A 30 10.64 -15.87 -6.11
CA ARG A 30 11.52 -16.89 -6.69
C ARG A 30 11.21 -18.25 -6.08
N TRP A 31 11.67 -19.32 -6.71
CA TRP A 31 11.56 -20.65 -6.13
C TRP A 31 12.33 -20.73 -4.81
N LYS A 32 11.70 -21.34 -3.80
CA LYS A 32 12.33 -21.60 -2.51
C LYS A 32 13.56 -22.48 -2.71
N GLY A 33 14.70 -22.04 -2.17
CA GLY A 33 15.97 -22.76 -2.27
C GLY A 33 16.70 -22.61 -3.61
N SER A 34 16.16 -21.82 -4.55
CA SER A 34 16.93 -21.40 -5.72
C SER A 34 17.85 -20.23 -5.37
N ASP A 35 19.00 -20.16 -6.03
CA ASP A 35 19.91 -19.00 -6.04
C ASP A 35 19.56 -17.99 -7.14
N ASP A 36 18.54 -18.26 -7.94
CA ASP A 36 18.03 -17.34 -8.95
C ASP A 36 17.65 -15.98 -8.33
N PRO A 37 17.79 -14.87 -9.10
CA PRO A 37 17.29 -13.58 -8.67
C PRO A 37 15.78 -13.60 -8.52
N TYR A 38 15.27 -12.74 -7.64
CA TYR A 38 13.84 -12.47 -7.53
C TYR A 38 13.31 -11.89 -8.85
N LYS A 39 12.16 -12.40 -9.29
CA LYS A 39 11.47 -11.96 -10.50
C LYS A 39 10.13 -11.32 -10.15
N LEU A 40 9.75 -10.31 -10.91
CA LEU A 40 8.47 -9.62 -10.74
C LEU A 40 7.33 -10.59 -11.01
N ILE A 41 6.33 -10.66 -10.13
CA ILE A 41 5.06 -11.33 -10.40
C ILE A 41 4.24 -10.45 -11.35
N GLN A 42 3.69 -11.03 -12.41
CA GLN A 42 2.87 -10.31 -13.39
C GLN A 42 1.46 -10.02 -12.87
N ALA A 43 1.36 -9.21 -11.82
CA ALA A 43 0.12 -8.74 -11.23
C ALA A 43 0.21 -7.23 -10.94
N GLU A 44 -0.91 -6.53 -11.11
CA GLU A 44 -1.00 -5.08 -10.94
C GLU A 44 -1.63 -4.72 -9.59
N PHE A 45 -0.85 -3.99 -8.79
CA PHE A 45 -1.28 -3.47 -7.49
C PHE A 45 -1.05 -1.97 -7.46
N GLU A 46 -2.03 -1.25 -7.96
CA GLU A 46 -2.04 0.21 -8.00
C GLU A 46 -3.28 0.76 -7.30
N PHE A 47 -3.11 1.90 -6.63
CA PHE A 47 -4.18 2.60 -5.95
C PHE A 47 -4.01 4.11 -6.08
N ASP A 48 -4.83 4.73 -6.94
CA ASP A 48 -4.79 6.16 -7.22
C ASP A 48 -5.22 7.01 -6.02
N TYR A 49 -4.55 8.16 -5.88
CA TYR A 49 -4.81 9.11 -4.79
C TYR A 49 -6.26 9.58 -4.74
N GLN A 50 -6.85 9.83 -5.91
CA GLN A 50 -8.22 10.33 -6.00
C GLN A 50 -9.23 9.32 -5.42
N ASP A 51 -8.97 8.03 -5.58
CA ASP A 51 -9.89 6.98 -5.16
C ASP A 51 -9.79 6.73 -3.66
N TYR A 52 -8.58 6.59 -3.12
CA TYR A 52 -8.45 6.43 -1.68
C TYR A 52 -8.81 7.72 -0.94
N GLU A 53 -8.54 8.92 -1.47
CA GLU A 53 -8.95 10.18 -0.83
C GLU A 53 -10.48 10.23 -0.65
N GLN A 54 -11.25 9.89 -1.69
CA GLN A 54 -12.71 9.85 -1.59
C GLN A 54 -13.18 8.90 -0.49
N GLN A 55 -12.54 7.74 -0.37
CA GLN A 55 -12.85 6.79 0.69
C GLN A 55 -12.46 7.33 2.07
N LEU A 56 -11.27 7.91 2.23
CA LEU A 56 -10.81 8.53 3.49
C LEU A 56 -11.71 9.69 3.95
N VAL A 57 -12.20 10.51 3.02
CA VAL A 57 -13.15 11.58 3.32
C VAL A 57 -14.47 11.02 3.86
N ARG A 58 -14.98 9.92 3.28
CA ARG A 58 -16.18 9.23 3.82
C ARG A 58 -15.94 8.70 5.23
N LEU A 59 -14.71 8.25 5.52
CA LEU A 59 -14.32 7.75 6.84
C LEU A 59 -14.21 8.85 7.91
N LEU A 60 -14.13 10.14 7.54
CA LEU A 60 -14.14 11.24 8.51
C LEU A 60 -15.43 11.27 9.34
N GLY A 61 -16.58 10.88 8.75
CA GLY A 61 -17.88 10.86 9.43
C GLY A 61 -18.08 9.68 10.39
N GLN A 62 -17.22 8.65 10.33
CA GLN A 62 -17.35 7.49 11.20
C GLN A 62 -16.85 7.81 12.61
N LYS A 63 -17.50 7.23 13.63
CA LYS A 63 -17.08 7.41 15.04
C LYS A 63 -15.89 6.52 15.41
N ASP A 64 -15.75 5.37 14.76
CA ASP A 64 -14.61 4.48 14.98
C ASP A 64 -13.31 5.10 14.43
N LYS A 65 -12.21 4.88 15.13
CA LYS A 65 -10.88 5.37 14.79
C LYS A 65 -9.91 4.23 14.44
N ALA A 66 -10.29 2.99 14.72
CA ALA A 66 -9.44 1.82 14.54
C ALA A 66 -9.87 0.99 13.32
N GLY A 67 -8.89 0.35 12.67
CA GLY A 67 -9.16 -0.72 11.71
C GLY A 67 -9.93 -0.30 10.46
N LEU A 68 -9.71 0.90 9.94
CA LEU A 68 -10.37 1.36 8.73
C LEU A 68 -9.66 0.76 7.52
N VAL A 69 -10.41 0.34 6.51
CA VAL A 69 -9.87 -0.28 5.30
C VAL A 69 -10.39 0.49 4.09
N VAL A 70 -9.50 0.76 3.14
CA VAL A 70 -9.83 1.28 1.81
C VAL A 70 -9.20 0.37 0.77
N ASN A 71 -9.85 0.19 -0.38
CA ASN A 71 -9.40 -0.72 -1.43
C ASN A 71 -9.46 -0.06 -2.81
N ASN A 72 -8.62 -0.53 -3.73
CA ASN A 72 -8.67 -0.09 -5.12
C ASN A 72 -9.88 -0.71 -5.84
N ASP A 73 -10.16 -0.22 -7.05
CA ASP A 73 -11.32 -0.59 -7.87
C ASP A 73 -11.36 -2.08 -8.24
N THR A 74 -10.18 -2.70 -8.40
CA THR A 74 -10.05 -4.12 -8.75
C THR A 74 -10.04 -5.04 -7.54
N GLU A 75 -10.16 -4.49 -6.32
CA GLU A 75 -10.07 -5.23 -5.06
C GLU A 75 -8.79 -6.08 -4.94
N SER A 76 -7.72 -5.68 -5.63
CA SER A 76 -6.42 -6.34 -5.58
C SER A 76 -5.53 -5.82 -4.45
N MET A 77 -5.82 -4.62 -3.92
CA MET A 77 -5.02 -3.94 -2.91
C MET A 77 -5.89 -3.31 -1.82
N PHE A 78 -5.56 -3.58 -0.56
CA PHE A 78 -6.27 -3.09 0.62
C PHE A 78 -5.31 -2.34 1.53
N LEU A 79 -5.62 -1.09 1.83
CA LEU A 79 -4.87 -0.25 2.76
C LEU A 79 -5.58 -0.22 4.10
N PHE A 80 -4.91 -0.71 5.14
CA PHE A 80 -5.37 -0.60 6.51
C PHE A 80 -4.89 0.73 7.06
N VAL A 81 -5.82 1.61 7.40
CA VAL A 81 -5.53 2.97 7.86
C VAL A 81 -6.06 3.19 9.25
N ARG A 82 -5.38 4.08 9.98
CA ARG A 82 -5.79 4.54 11.30
C ARG A 82 -6.00 6.04 11.28
N ARG A 83 -7.12 6.48 11.84
CA ARG A 83 -7.41 7.91 11.98
C ARG A 83 -6.81 8.44 13.28
N HIS A 84 -5.99 9.46 13.16
CA HIS A 84 -5.43 10.20 14.28
C HIS A 84 -6.00 11.63 14.30
N GLY A 85 -6.19 12.18 15.49
CA GLY A 85 -6.46 13.61 15.65
C GLY A 85 -5.17 14.30 16.07
N LEU A 86 -4.66 15.19 15.22
CA LEU A 86 -3.52 16.02 15.55
C LEU A 86 -4.00 17.39 16.07
N PRO A 87 -3.42 17.92 17.16
CA PRO A 87 -3.70 19.27 17.61
C PRO A 87 -3.30 20.28 16.52
N SER A 88 -4.23 21.14 16.11
CA SER A 88 -3.94 22.25 15.19
C SER A 88 -3.83 23.58 15.96
N GLN A 89 -3.14 24.55 15.36
CA GLN A 89 -3.12 25.92 15.87
C GLN A 89 -4.55 26.49 15.84
N LYS A 90 -4.98 27.11 16.95
CA LYS A 90 -6.37 27.56 17.26
C LYS A 90 -7.32 26.50 17.85
N GLY A 91 -6.82 25.40 18.42
CA GLY A 91 -7.63 24.47 19.21
C GLY A 91 -8.56 23.56 18.39
N MET A 92 -8.45 23.60 17.06
CA MET A 92 -9.13 22.65 16.17
C MET A 92 -8.31 21.36 16.08
N THR A 93 -8.96 20.20 16.02
CA THR A 93 -8.27 18.92 15.81
C THR A 93 -8.32 18.59 14.31
N THR A 94 -7.15 18.48 13.68
CA THR A 94 -7.07 18.03 12.29
C THR A 94 -7.04 16.52 12.27
N SER A 95 -7.97 15.90 11.55
CA SER A 95 -7.92 14.44 11.33
C SER A 95 -6.82 14.14 10.32
N VAL A 96 -6.04 13.09 10.56
CA VAL A 96 -5.09 12.54 9.60
C VAL A 96 -5.28 11.03 9.52
N PHE A 97 -4.98 10.46 8.36
CA PHE A 97 -5.03 9.02 8.16
C PHE A 97 -3.61 8.50 7.93
N LYS A 98 -3.19 7.59 8.82
CA LYS A 98 -1.91 6.90 8.76
C LYS A 98 -2.11 5.50 8.19
N LEU A 99 -1.32 5.14 7.20
CA LEU A 99 -1.23 3.77 6.69
C LEU A 99 -0.57 2.88 7.76
N CYS A 100 -1.21 1.77 8.09
CA CYS A 100 -0.72 0.83 9.11
C CYS A 100 -0.25 -0.49 8.48
N SER A 101 -0.95 -0.96 7.45
CA SER A 101 -0.63 -2.21 6.76
C SER A 101 -1.22 -2.22 5.35
N ILE A 102 -0.69 -3.09 4.50
CA ILE A 102 -1.17 -3.33 3.15
C ILE A 102 -1.46 -4.83 3.03
N CYS A 103 -2.60 -5.18 2.44
CA CYS A 103 -2.88 -6.53 1.99
C CYS A 103 -3.03 -6.54 0.47
N LEU A 104 -2.41 -7.52 -0.18
CA LEU A 104 -2.49 -7.74 -1.60
C LEU A 104 -3.26 -9.04 -1.85
N TYR A 105 -4.28 -8.97 -2.69
CA TYR A 105 -4.97 -10.15 -3.18
C TYR A 105 -4.29 -10.63 -4.46
N LEU A 106 -3.59 -11.77 -4.36
CA LEU A 106 -2.94 -12.42 -5.49
C LEU A 106 -3.53 -13.83 -5.69
N PRO A 107 -4.18 -14.10 -6.84
CA PRO A 107 -4.64 -15.44 -7.18
C PRO A 107 -3.47 -16.45 -7.24
N GLN A 108 -3.74 -17.69 -6.82
CA GLN A 108 -2.70 -18.72 -6.69
C GLN A 108 -2.02 -19.06 -8.03
N ASP A 109 -2.75 -19.04 -9.13
CA ASP A 109 -2.24 -19.26 -10.48
C ASP A 109 -1.23 -18.18 -10.92
N GLN A 110 -1.33 -16.97 -10.37
CA GLN A 110 -0.42 -15.88 -10.67
C GLN A 110 0.93 -15.97 -9.93
N LEU A 111 1.03 -16.79 -8.86
CA LEU A 111 2.28 -16.96 -8.10
C LEU A 111 3.45 -17.48 -8.95
N THR A 112 3.14 -18.17 -10.06
CA THR A 112 4.13 -18.73 -10.98
C THR A 112 4.31 -17.93 -12.26
N HIS A 113 3.57 -16.83 -12.44
CA HIS A 113 3.68 -15.96 -13.61
C HIS A 113 4.71 -14.87 -13.35
N TRP A 114 5.95 -15.16 -13.73
CA TRP A 114 7.08 -14.25 -13.58
C TRP A 114 7.36 -13.47 -14.85
N GLY A 115 7.53 -12.16 -14.69
CA GLY A 115 7.97 -11.24 -15.73
C GLY A 115 9.46 -11.39 -16.04
N VAL A 116 9.86 -10.69 -17.09
CA VAL A 116 11.27 -10.54 -17.50
C VAL A 116 11.90 -9.34 -16.79
N GLY A 117 13.24 -9.28 -16.76
CA GLY A 117 13.98 -8.18 -16.14
C GLY A 117 14.37 -8.45 -14.68
N SER A 118 15.30 -7.64 -14.19
CA SER A 118 15.78 -7.66 -12.80
C SER A 118 14.91 -6.77 -11.91
N VAL A 119 15.08 -6.91 -10.59
CA VAL A 119 14.43 -6.02 -9.60
C VAL A 119 14.77 -4.56 -9.88
N ASP A 120 16.03 -4.27 -10.19
CA ASP A 120 16.50 -2.90 -10.44
C ASP A 120 15.86 -2.29 -11.68
N ASP A 121 15.65 -3.08 -12.74
CA ASP A 121 14.97 -2.63 -13.97
C ASP A 121 13.55 -2.14 -13.67
N HIS A 122 12.84 -2.85 -12.79
CA HIS A 122 11.47 -2.54 -12.39
C HIS A 122 11.38 -1.41 -11.36
N LEU A 123 12.40 -1.24 -10.52
CA LEU A 123 12.45 -0.16 -9.52
C LEU A 123 12.90 1.18 -10.12
N LYS A 124 13.68 1.17 -11.20
CA LYS A 124 14.25 2.36 -11.83
C LYS A 124 13.24 3.50 -12.06
N PRO A 125 11.99 3.27 -12.53
CA PRO A 125 11.01 4.35 -12.72
C PRO A 125 10.58 5.07 -11.44
N TYR A 126 10.82 4.48 -10.27
CA TYR A 126 10.38 4.99 -8.96
C TYR A 126 11.54 5.57 -8.13
N LEU A 127 12.77 5.47 -8.62
CA LEU A 127 13.95 6.02 -7.96
C LEU A 127 14.31 7.38 -8.56
N PRO A 128 14.84 8.31 -7.75
CA PRO A 128 15.40 9.55 -8.28
C PRO A 128 16.60 9.25 -9.20
N ASP A 129 16.77 10.09 -10.23
CA ASP A 129 17.94 10.06 -11.13
C ASP A 129 19.28 10.27 -10.40
#